data_AF-A0A2Y9TWG8-F1
#
_entry.id   AF-A0A2Y9TWG8-F1
#
_cell.length_a   1.000
_cell.length_b   1.000
_cell.length_c   1.000
_cell.angle_alpha   90.00
_cell.angle_beta   90.00
_cell.angle_gamma   90.00
#
_symmetry.space_group_name_H-M   'P 1'
#
loop_
_entity.id
_entity.type
_entity.pdbx_description
1 polymer ?
#
loop_
_entity_poly.entity_id
_entity_poly.type
_entity_poly.pdbx_seq_one_letter_code
_entity_poly.pdbx_strand_id
1 'polypeptide(L)'
;MTTPSPKKKKSIYIILLIVLAAVLSMVLLLGIWGQIQTRLSIGAAFGGAGFENLPMRTHHAAYDIEPQVIYRLDDNRYVELSNYEDCKPTGEDQWVAEAWYYDRNLGIKTELSTGMRSYQGRIINADPSGKNLIFPASSDRLNCSERGCGSSTIAYSTDYGRTLSYKRIGGSGTSSNPSEDSKEFTVVITKKELIYYNGEEGDYFFSRIELDGKTINGELVSHYDHVKTIPPYPVLMDHYQCDTSIKPKSVGRITVKEYDERRNSYVESLLSVVNGVISVLDKVESWQVTLRTNYAAYDIVPQVIYRLDDHRYVELSNYGGCLPTYEDEKVVELWYHDLRRNIKTRLFSKMRNYQGRVINADPSGKNLAFPVTPDRMTCEEELCGESMVYYSTDYGNTFKPFHFLTFRNGKDEATNPLMHSKQYTTIITNNELIVYEKYGRIYKVKKIVLNKENKNETPERIYSDEDSIPSYSVMMDSYFCDASIKPKSIGGISVEEYNRQRKGN
;
A
#
# COMPACT_ATOMS: atom_id res chain seq x y z
N MET A 1 15.07 -65.33 41.35
CA MET A 1 14.52 -64.27 40.46
C MET A 1 13.09 -63.98 40.89
N THR A 2 12.87 -62.91 41.64
CA THR A 2 11.55 -62.53 42.17
C THR A 2 10.83 -61.64 41.16
N THR A 3 9.81 -62.19 40.50
CA THR A 3 8.90 -61.45 39.62
C THR A 3 8.05 -60.47 40.42
N PRO A 4 7.96 -59.19 40.02
CA PRO A 4 7.20 -58.20 40.78
C PRO A 4 5.69 -58.44 40.70
N SER A 5 5.03 -58.30 41.85
CA SER A 5 3.59 -58.50 42.07
C SER A 5 2.69 -57.68 41.13
N PRO A 6 1.60 -58.27 40.61
CA PRO A 6 0.74 -57.69 39.57
C PRO A 6 -0.01 -56.41 40.01
N LYS A 7 -0.02 -56.06 41.30
CA LYS A 7 -0.65 -54.82 41.79
C LYS A 7 0.15 -53.54 41.48
N LYS A 8 1.48 -53.62 41.29
CA LYS A 8 2.32 -52.44 41.00
C LYS A 8 2.21 -51.93 39.55
N LYS A 9 1.86 -52.79 38.58
CA LYS A 9 1.74 -52.40 37.17
C LYS A 9 0.52 -51.52 36.88
N LYS A 10 -0.61 -51.73 37.58
CA LYS A 10 -1.81 -50.87 37.41
C LYS A 10 -1.59 -49.44 37.91
N SER A 11 -0.81 -49.24 38.97
CA SER A 11 -0.53 -47.90 39.51
C SER A 11 0.33 -47.07 38.56
N ILE A 12 1.29 -47.69 37.87
CA ILE A 12 2.15 -46.99 36.91
C ILE A 12 1.33 -46.55 35.68
N TYR A 13 0.42 -47.39 35.18
CA TYR A 13 -0.44 -47.05 34.04
C TYR A 13 -1.39 -45.88 34.34
N ILE A 14 -1.93 -45.80 35.55
CA ILE A 14 -2.82 -44.69 35.96
C ILE A 14 -2.03 -43.38 36.04
N ILE A 15 -0.82 -43.40 36.60
CA ILE A 15 0.05 -42.21 36.66
C ILE A 15 0.42 -41.75 35.24
N LEU A 16 0.75 -42.68 34.34
CA LEU A 16 1.11 -42.34 32.96
C LEU A 16 -0.08 -41.71 32.20
N LEU A 17 -1.30 -42.21 32.40
CA LEU A 17 -2.52 -41.65 31.81
C LEU A 17 -2.83 -40.24 32.32
N ILE A 18 -2.62 -39.97 33.61
CA ILE A 18 -2.82 -38.64 34.19
C ILE A 18 -1.80 -37.64 33.63
N VAL A 19 -0.54 -38.04 33.51
CA VAL A 19 0.51 -37.19 32.91
C VAL A 19 0.20 -36.91 31.44
N LEU A 20 -0.24 -37.91 30.68
CA LEU A 20 -0.60 -37.75 29.27
C LEU A 20 -1.78 -36.78 29.11
N ALA A 21 -2.81 -36.91 29.95
CA ALA A 21 -3.98 -36.02 29.94
C ALA A 21 -3.63 -34.59 30.32
N ALA A 22 -2.72 -34.39 31.29
CA ALA A 22 -2.24 -33.06 31.68
C ALA A 22 -1.44 -32.38 30.56
N VAL A 23 -0.58 -33.12 29.86
CA VAL A 23 0.18 -32.61 28.71
C VAL A 23 -0.76 -32.26 27.55
N LEU A 24 -1.75 -33.11 27.25
CA LEU A 24 -2.75 -32.83 26.21
C LEU A 24 -3.60 -31.60 26.53
N SER A 25 -4.03 -31.44 27.79
CA SER A 25 -4.78 -30.27 28.25
C SER A 25 -3.94 -28.98 28.16
N MET A 26 -2.65 -29.05 28.53
CA MET A 26 -1.73 -27.92 28.41
C MET A 26 -1.48 -27.52 26.94
N VAL A 27 -1.35 -28.49 26.03
CA VAL A 27 -1.22 -28.23 24.58
C VAL A 27 -2.49 -27.61 24.01
N LEU A 28 -3.67 -28.07 24.42
CA LEU A 28 -4.95 -27.49 24.00
C LEU A 28 -5.12 -26.07 24.55
N LEU A 29 -4.78 -25.82 25.81
CA LEU A 29 -4.84 -24.48 26.41
C LEU A 29 -3.85 -23.50 25.76
N LEU A 30 -2.63 -23.94 25.45
CA LEU A 30 -1.64 -23.12 24.71
C LEU A 30 -2.05 -22.90 23.25
N GLY A 31 -2.64 -23.89 22.58
CA GLY A 31 -3.17 -23.75 21.23
C GLY A 31 -4.35 -22.79 21.15
N ILE A 32 -5.25 -22.82 22.13
CA ILE A 32 -6.38 -21.88 22.24
C ILE A 32 -5.89 -20.47 22.62
N TRP A 33 -4.86 -20.34 23.46
CA TRP A 33 -4.27 -19.03 23.78
C TRP A 33 -3.52 -18.43 22.59
N GLY A 34 -2.86 -19.27 21.77
CA GLY A 34 -2.25 -18.87 20.50
C GLY A 34 -3.28 -18.32 19.50
N GLN A 35 -4.47 -18.91 19.45
CA GLN A 35 -5.57 -18.44 18.59
C GLN A 35 -6.15 -17.08 19.04
N ILE A 36 -6.12 -16.77 20.35
CA ILE A 36 -6.66 -15.52 20.91
C ILE A 36 -5.67 -14.35 20.75
N GLN A 37 -4.35 -14.59 20.73
CA GLN A 37 -3.38 -13.55 20.38
C GLN A 37 -3.32 -13.28 18.86
N THR A 38 -3.68 -14.24 18.01
CA THR A 38 -3.60 -14.07 16.55
C THR A 38 -4.74 -13.24 15.93
N ARG A 39 -5.76 -12.85 16.70
CA ARG A 39 -6.87 -12.02 16.20
C ARG A 39 -6.82 -10.56 16.64
N LEU A 40 -5.75 -10.13 17.30
CA LEU A 40 -5.46 -8.71 17.52
C LEU A 40 -4.22 -8.33 16.69
N SER A 41 -4.46 -7.65 15.56
CA SER A 41 -3.47 -6.80 14.86
C SER A 41 -2.28 -7.50 14.16
N ILE A 42 -2.49 -8.62 13.46
CA ILE A 42 -1.44 -9.20 12.58
C ILE A 42 -1.40 -8.54 11.19
N GLY A 43 -2.39 -7.73 10.81
CA GLY A 43 -2.41 -7.03 9.50
C GLY A 43 -1.52 -5.78 9.38
N ALA A 44 -1.05 -5.19 10.48
CA ALA A 44 -0.41 -3.86 10.45
C ALA A 44 1.02 -3.80 11.03
N ALA A 45 1.56 -4.92 11.54
CA ALA A 45 2.86 -4.93 12.24
C ALA A 45 3.91 -5.90 11.68
N PHE A 46 3.59 -6.66 10.64
CA PHE A 46 4.50 -7.67 10.07
C PHE A 46 4.96 -7.30 8.66
N GLY A 47 5.65 -6.16 8.57
CA GLY A 47 6.57 -5.86 7.48
C GLY A 47 8.01 -6.12 7.94
N GLY A 48 8.49 -7.37 7.81
CA GLY A 48 9.90 -7.60 7.46
C GLY A 48 10.95 -7.72 8.57
N ALA A 49 10.67 -8.33 9.71
CA ALA A 49 11.75 -8.88 10.57
C ALA A 49 11.34 -10.28 11.08
N GLY A 50 11.89 -11.33 10.47
CA GLY A 50 11.72 -12.71 10.95
C GLY A 50 10.95 -13.66 10.03
N PHE A 51 11.19 -13.62 8.72
CA PHE A 51 10.99 -14.78 7.83
C PHE A 51 12.09 -14.77 6.77
N GLU A 52 13.27 -15.26 7.14
CA GLU A 52 14.24 -15.68 6.14
C GLU A 52 13.65 -16.89 5.41
N ASN A 53 13.46 -16.77 4.09
CA ASN A 53 13.12 -17.85 3.13
C ASN A 53 11.64 -18.20 2.84
N LEU A 54 10.68 -17.29 3.01
CA LEU A 54 9.45 -17.40 2.21
C LEU A 54 9.56 -16.51 0.97
N PRO A 55 9.44 -17.04 -0.26
CA PRO A 55 9.40 -16.20 -1.45
C PRO A 55 8.15 -15.33 -1.35
N MET A 56 8.36 -14.05 -1.04
CA MET A 56 7.34 -13.02 -1.23
C MET A 56 6.95 -13.08 -2.71
N ARG A 57 5.74 -13.60 -3.01
CA ARG A 57 5.13 -13.57 -4.34
C ARG A 57 5.07 -12.10 -4.76
N THR A 58 6.05 -11.68 -5.54
CA THR A 58 6.16 -10.30 -6.00
C THR A 58 5.90 -10.20 -7.50
N HIS A 59 5.79 -11.34 -8.21
CA HIS A 59 5.36 -11.32 -9.60
C HIS A 59 3.91 -10.90 -9.63
N HIS A 60 3.67 -9.62 -9.90
CA HIS A 60 2.38 -9.17 -10.40
C HIS A 60 2.05 -10.07 -11.58
N ALA A 61 0.95 -10.80 -11.47
CA ALA A 61 0.44 -11.63 -12.53
C ALA A 61 0.30 -10.77 -13.79
N ALA A 62 1.08 -11.07 -14.82
CA ALA A 62 0.87 -10.53 -16.16
C ALA A 62 -0.12 -11.45 -16.85
N TYR A 63 -1.38 -11.05 -16.89
CA TYR A 63 -2.45 -11.80 -17.52
C TYR A 63 -2.35 -11.62 -19.04
N ASP A 64 -2.17 -12.74 -19.74
CA ASP A 64 -2.25 -12.78 -21.20
C ASP A 64 -3.71 -12.71 -21.62
N ILE A 65 -4.22 -11.48 -21.68
CA ILE A 65 -5.61 -11.16 -22.00
C ILE A 65 -5.65 -9.99 -22.98
N GLU A 66 -6.57 -10.06 -23.94
CA GLU A 66 -6.79 -8.95 -24.86
C GLU A 66 -7.45 -7.78 -24.11
N PRO A 67 -6.93 -6.54 -24.26
CA PRO A 67 -7.57 -5.37 -23.69
C PRO A 67 -9.00 -5.21 -24.21
N GLN A 68 -9.91 -4.86 -23.31
CA GLN A 68 -11.32 -4.64 -23.63
C GLN A 68 -11.67 -3.16 -23.51
N VAL A 69 -12.46 -2.64 -24.45
CA VAL A 69 -13.09 -1.32 -24.28
C VAL A 69 -14.29 -1.48 -23.36
N ILE A 70 -14.17 -1.01 -22.12
CA ILE A 70 -15.21 -1.18 -21.10
C ILE A 70 -16.16 0.00 -20.95
N TYR A 71 -15.80 1.15 -21.52
CA TYR A 71 -16.68 2.32 -21.59
C TYR A 71 -16.34 3.15 -22.80
N ARG A 72 -17.36 3.56 -23.56
CA ARG A 72 -17.18 4.32 -24.79
C ARG A 72 -18.00 5.60 -24.71
N LEU A 73 -17.30 6.72 -24.84
CA LEU A 73 -17.93 8.03 -24.93
C LEU A 73 -18.32 8.31 -26.40
N ASP A 74 -17.42 7.97 -27.33
CA ASP A 74 -17.62 7.99 -28.78
C ASP A 74 -16.56 7.13 -29.50
N ASP A 75 -16.43 7.28 -30.81
CA ASP A 75 -15.49 6.51 -31.65
C ASP A 75 -14.01 6.71 -31.27
N ASN A 76 -13.65 7.91 -30.78
CA ASN A 76 -12.27 8.29 -30.51
C ASN A 76 -11.95 8.39 -29.01
N ARG A 77 -12.97 8.39 -28.15
CA ARG A 77 -12.85 8.51 -26.70
C ARG A 77 -13.43 7.30 -25.98
N TYR A 78 -12.59 6.55 -25.28
CA TYR A 78 -12.98 5.31 -24.61
C TYR A 78 -12.07 4.95 -23.44
N VAL A 79 -12.53 4.04 -22.60
CA VAL A 79 -11.78 3.44 -21.50
C VAL A 79 -11.48 1.99 -21.86
N GLU A 80 -10.22 1.61 -21.71
CA GLU A 80 -9.70 0.28 -21.95
C GLU A 80 -9.30 -0.36 -20.62
N LEU A 81 -9.65 -1.63 -20.43
CA LEU A 81 -9.22 -2.46 -19.31
C LEU A 81 -8.24 -3.53 -19.82
N SER A 82 -7.11 -3.67 -19.17
CA SER A 82 -6.06 -4.63 -19.53
C SER A 82 -5.43 -5.27 -18.29
N ASN A 83 -4.68 -6.36 -18.49
CA ASN A 83 -3.97 -7.09 -17.45
C ASN A 83 -4.86 -7.54 -16.25
N TYR A 84 -6.10 -7.96 -16.52
CA TYR A 84 -7.08 -8.36 -15.50
C TYR A 84 -7.37 -9.86 -15.56
N GLU A 85 -7.81 -10.42 -14.43
CA GLU A 85 -8.31 -11.79 -14.36
C GLU A 85 -9.81 -11.85 -14.70
N ASP A 86 -10.55 -10.89 -14.14
CA ASP A 86 -11.99 -10.79 -14.30
C ASP A 86 -12.47 -9.33 -14.40
N CYS A 87 -13.68 -9.19 -14.92
CA CYS A 87 -14.40 -7.93 -15.08
C CYS A 87 -14.74 -7.28 -13.73
N LYS A 88 -14.85 -8.08 -12.67
CA LYS A 88 -14.89 -7.60 -11.28
C LYS A 88 -13.55 -7.88 -10.63
N PRO A 89 -13.03 -7.00 -9.76
CA PRO A 89 -11.78 -7.29 -9.07
C PRO A 89 -11.90 -8.57 -8.24
N THR A 90 -10.87 -9.40 -8.29
CA THR A 90 -10.76 -10.68 -7.58
C THR A 90 -9.35 -10.88 -7.02
N GLY A 91 -9.24 -11.01 -5.69
CA GLY A 91 -8.02 -11.44 -5.02
C GLY A 91 -6.80 -10.59 -5.34
N GLU A 92 -5.83 -11.16 -6.07
CA GLU A 92 -4.55 -10.51 -6.40
C GLU A 92 -4.63 -9.61 -7.65
N ASP A 93 -5.65 -9.78 -8.50
CA ASP A 93 -5.74 -9.06 -9.79
C ASP A 93 -6.08 -7.56 -9.62
N GLN A 94 -6.60 -7.18 -8.45
CA GLN A 94 -6.95 -5.80 -8.11
C GLN A 94 -5.75 -4.84 -8.19
N TRP A 95 -4.54 -5.37 -7.93
CA TRP A 95 -3.29 -4.60 -7.88
C TRP A 95 -2.51 -4.60 -9.19
N VAL A 96 -2.98 -5.34 -10.22
CA VAL A 96 -2.24 -5.51 -11.48
C VAL A 96 -3.05 -5.15 -12.70
N ALA A 97 -4.38 -5.19 -12.62
CA ALA A 97 -5.23 -4.66 -13.66
C ALA A 97 -4.88 -3.21 -13.95
N GLU A 98 -5.03 -2.81 -15.20
CA GLU A 98 -4.79 -1.45 -15.64
C GLU A 98 -6.01 -0.94 -16.39
N ALA A 99 -6.47 0.26 -16.04
CA ALA A 99 -7.54 0.93 -16.76
C ALA A 99 -7.03 2.26 -17.32
N TRP A 100 -7.30 2.51 -18.60
CA TRP A 100 -6.77 3.65 -19.32
C TRP A 100 -7.87 4.36 -20.09
N TYR A 101 -8.02 5.67 -19.86
CA TYR A 101 -8.77 6.55 -20.74
C TYR A 101 -7.92 6.95 -21.94
N TYR A 102 -8.52 6.89 -23.14
CA TYR A 102 -7.93 7.33 -24.38
C TYR A 102 -8.78 8.41 -25.06
N ASP A 103 -8.12 9.45 -25.59
CA ASP A 103 -8.65 10.34 -26.62
C ASP A 103 -7.70 10.34 -27.81
N ARG A 104 -8.10 9.68 -28.90
CA ARG A 104 -7.26 9.56 -30.10
C ARG A 104 -7.10 10.87 -30.87
N ASN A 105 -8.09 11.77 -30.80
CA ASN A 105 -8.02 13.06 -31.49
C ASN A 105 -6.98 13.97 -30.83
N LEU A 106 -6.88 13.89 -29.50
CA LEU A 106 -6.00 14.73 -28.69
C LEU A 106 -4.69 14.03 -28.28
N GLY A 107 -4.54 12.74 -28.58
CA GLY A 107 -3.38 11.94 -28.17
C GLY A 107 -3.28 11.76 -26.65
N ILE A 108 -4.41 11.74 -25.95
CA ILE A 108 -4.46 11.61 -24.49
C ILE A 108 -4.51 10.12 -24.13
N LYS A 109 -3.68 9.76 -23.16
CA LYS A 109 -3.72 8.48 -22.44
C LYS A 109 -3.58 8.79 -20.95
N THR A 110 -4.61 8.48 -20.17
CA THR A 110 -4.66 8.79 -18.74
C THR A 110 -5.08 7.56 -17.96
N GLU A 111 -4.31 7.22 -16.94
CA GLU A 111 -4.59 6.09 -16.05
C GLU A 111 -5.81 6.38 -15.20
N LEU A 112 -6.63 5.36 -14.97
CA LEU A 112 -7.82 5.40 -14.15
C LEU A 112 -7.76 4.30 -13.08
N SER A 113 -8.44 4.51 -11.96
CA SER A 113 -8.53 3.49 -10.90
C SER A 113 -9.27 2.24 -11.39
N THR A 114 -8.76 1.07 -11.03
CA THR A 114 -9.38 -0.22 -11.39
C THR A 114 -10.65 -0.50 -10.60
N GLY A 115 -10.96 0.29 -9.56
CA GLY A 115 -12.21 0.27 -8.81
C GLY A 115 -13.44 0.64 -9.65
N MET A 116 -13.26 1.20 -10.85
CA MET A 116 -14.35 1.37 -11.82
C MET A 116 -15.05 0.05 -12.16
N ARG A 117 -14.32 -1.07 -12.13
CA ARG A 117 -14.84 -2.43 -12.36
C ARG A 117 -15.93 -2.84 -11.37
N SER A 118 -15.93 -2.20 -10.20
CA SER A 118 -16.91 -2.44 -9.14
C SER A 118 -18.07 -1.45 -9.16
N TYR A 119 -18.00 -0.37 -9.95
CA TYR A 119 -19.08 0.60 -10.05
C TYR A 119 -20.18 0.10 -10.99
N GLN A 120 -21.41 0.00 -10.47
CA GLN A 120 -22.58 -0.54 -11.16
C GLN A 120 -23.66 0.51 -11.45
N GLY A 121 -23.45 1.76 -11.02
CA GLY A 121 -24.37 2.87 -11.28
C GLY A 121 -24.30 3.43 -12.69
N ARG A 122 -25.13 4.44 -12.95
CA ARG A 122 -25.17 5.13 -14.24
C ARG A 122 -24.13 6.25 -14.33
N ILE A 123 -23.55 6.41 -15.51
CA ILE A 123 -22.46 7.35 -15.81
C ILE A 123 -22.82 8.15 -17.05
N ILE A 124 -22.91 9.47 -16.92
CA ILE A 124 -23.37 10.34 -18.00
C ILE A 124 -22.33 11.43 -18.25
N ASN A 125 -21.54 11.25 -19.30
CA ASN A 125 -20.62 12.25 -19.83
C ASN A 125 -21.34 13.13 -20.87
N ALA A 126 -21.99 14.20 -20.41
CA ALA A 126 -22.88 15.05 -21.23
C ALA A 126 -22.32 16.45 -21.53
N ASP A 127 -21.04 16.72 -21.30
CA ASP A 127 -20.42 17.95 -21.77
C ASP A 127 -20.24 17.91 -23.31
N PRO A 128 -20.96 18.74 -24.08
CA PRO A 128 -20.86 18.73 -25.54
C PRO A 128 -19.49 19.16 -26.06
N SER A 129 -18.69 19.86 -25.24
CA SER A 129 -17.32 20.22 -25.62
C SER A 129 -16.33 19.06 -25.45
N GLY A 130 -16.72 18.01 -24.74
CA GLY A 130 -15.86 16.89 -24.38
C GLY A 130 -14.73 17.22 -23.40
N LYS A 131 -14.73 18.44 -22.84
CA LYS A 131 -13.70 18.92 -21.91
C LYS A 131 -13.86 18.32 -20.53
N ASN A 132 -15.10 18.26 -20.05
CA ASN A 132 -15.41 17.75 -18.72
C ASN A 132 -15.78 16.26 -18.82
N LEU A 133 -15.11 15.44 -18.01
CA LEU A 133 -15.27 13.98 -18.00
C LEU A 133 -15.44 13.45 -16.58
N ILE A 134 -16.13 12.32 -16.44
CA ILE A 134 -16.28 11.55 -15.19
C ILE A 134 -16.05 10.07 -15.41
N PHE A 135 -15.42 9.46 -14.40
CA PHE A 135 -15.17 8.03 -14.27
C PHE A 135 -15.41 7.62 -12.82
N PRO A 136 -16.66 7.29 -12.43
CA PRO A 136 -16.95 6.77 -11.11
C PRO A 136 -16.30 5.41 -10.85
N ALA A 137 -15.94 5.16 -9.60
CA ALA A 137 -15.37 3.94 -9.07
C ALA A 137 -16.03 3.59 -7.74
N SER A 138 -16.07 2.30 -7.41
CA SER A 138 -16.56 1.80 -6.13
C SER A 138 -15.56 0.80 -5.57
N SER A 139 -15.50 0.64 -4.26
CA SER A 139 -14.68 -0.42 -3.69
C SER A 139 -15.41 -1.77 -3.81
N ASP A 140 -14.64 -2.84 -3.96
CA ASP A 140 -15.17 -4.19 -3.81
C ASP A 140 -15.28 -4.58 -2.32
N ARG A 141 -15.81 -5.77 -2.06
CA ARG A 141 -15.91 -6.32 -0.70
C ARG A 141 -14.55 -6.76 -0.11
N LEU A 142 -13.51 -6.89 -0.94
CA LEU A 142 -12.25 -7.51 -0.55
C LEU A 142 -11.41 -6.58 0.34
N ASN A 143 -11.58 -5.26 0.20
CA ASN A 143 -10.85 -4.25 0.99
C ASN A 143 -11.69 -3.65 2.14
N CYS A 144 -12.85 -4.23 2.49
CA CYS A 144 -13.64 -3.68 3.59
C CYS A 144 -13.04 -4.04 4.96
N SER A 145 -12.78 -3.02 5.79
CA SER A 145 -12.56 -3.22 7.22
C SER A 145 -13.83 -3.73 7.93
N GLU A 146 -13.74 -4.23 9.16
CA GLU A 146 -14.92 -4.56 10.00
C GLU A 146 -15.85 -3.37 10.22
N ARG A 147 -15.34 -2.14 10.01
CA ARG A 147 -16.15 -0.92 10.08
C ARG A 147 -16.89 -0.65 8.78
N GLY A 148 -16.76 -1.48 7.74
CA GLY A 148 -17.33 -1.33 6.39
C GLY A 148 -16.43 -0.53 5.45
N CYS A 149 -16.82 -0.46 4.18
CA CYS A 149 -16.02 0.14 3.12
C CYS A 149 -16.27 1.64 2.95
N GLY A 150 -15.23 2.36 2.49
CA GLY A 150 -15.34 3.74 2.04
C GLY A 150 -16.30 3.87 0.83
N SER A 151 -17.01 5.00 0.78
CA SER A 151 -18.03 5.29 -0.23
C SER A 151 -17.44 5.38 -1.66
N SER A 152 -18.30 5.22 -2.68
CA SER A 152 -17.95 5.39 -4.09
C SER A 152 -17.20 6.72 -4.34
N THR A 153 -16.25 6.70 -5.27
CA THR A 153 -15.45 7.88 -5.63
C THR A 153 -15.69 8.25 -7.09
N ILE A 154 -15.80 9.54 -7.37
CA ILE A 154 -15.84 10.08 -8.74
C ILE A 154 -14.45 10.61 -9.06
N ALA A 155 -13.79 10.03 -10.06
CA ALA A 155 -12.72 10.73 -10.77
C ALA A 155 -13.36 11.64 -11.82
N TYR A 156 -12.93 12.90 -11.90
CA TYR A 156 -13.41 13.86 -12.87
C TYR A 156 -12.27 14.69 -13.46
N SER A 157 -12.45 15.12 -14.70
CA SER A 157 -11.52 16.00 -15.41
C SER A 157 -12.26 17.23 -15.92
N THR A 158 -11.56 18.35 -15.99
CA THR A 158 -12.00 19.59 -16.65
C THR A 158 -11.01 20.05 -17.73
N ASP A 159 -10.19 19.12 -18.24
CA ASP A 159 -9.12 19.41 -19.21
C ASP A 159 -8.98 18.33 -20.29
N TYR A 160 -10.12 17.76 -20.70
CA TYR A 160 -10.26 16.69 -21.71
C TYR A 160 -9.69 15.34 -21.25
N GLY A 161 -9.59 15.12 -19.94
CA GLY A 161 -9.05 13.89 -19.37
C GLY A 161 -7.54 13.89 -19.21
N ARG A 162 -6.84 15.03 -19.34
CA ARG A 162 -5.37 15.08 -19.13
C ARG A 162 -5.00 14.95 -17.67
N THR A 163 -5.82 15.51 -16.79
CA THR A 163 -5.66 15.38 -15.34
C THR A 163 -6.99 14.98 -14.70
N LEU A 164 -6.88 14.26 -13.59
CA LEU A 164 -8.02 13.78 -12.82
C LEU A 164 -7.99 14.38 -11.41
N SER A 165 -9.16 14.78 -10.96
CA SER A 165 -9.47 15.16 -9.59
C SER A 165 -10.48 14.18 -9.03
N TYR A 166 -10.48 13.98 -7.72
CA TYR A 166 -11.29 12.94 -7.08
C TYR A 166 -12.27 13.55 -6.07
N LYS A 167 -13.49 13.02 -6.04
CA LYS A 167 -14.53 13.42 -5.10
C LYS A 167 -15.27 12.20 -4.58
N ARG A 168 -15.30 12.00 -3.26
CA ARG A 168 -16.14 10.97 -2.64
C ARG A 168 -17.62 11.33 -2.75
N ILE A 169 -18.44 10.33 -3.03
CA ILE A 169 -19.90 10.42 -3.07
C ILE A 169 -20.52 9.32 -2.19
N GLY A 170 -21.62 9.66 -1.52
CA GLY A 170 -22.23 8.81 -0.50
C GLY A 170 -21.94 9.33 0.91
N GLY A 171 -22.88 9.09 1.83
CA GLY A 171 -22.80 9.58 3.21
C GLY A 171 -21.63 8.98 3.99
N SER A 172 -21.38 9.53 5.18
CA SER A 172 -20.42 9.04 6.19
C SER A 172 -20.69 7.61 6.71
N GLY A 173 -21.58 6.87 6.04
CA GLY A 173 -21.94 5.50 6.34
C GLY A 173 -21.04 4.53 5.61
N THR A 174 -20.67 3.49 6.32
CA THR A 174 -19.82 2.42 5.84
C THR A 174 -20.71 1.33 5.25
N SER A 175 -20.70 1.19 3.93
CA SER A 175 -21.46 0.13 3.28
C SER A 175 -20.76 -1.22 3.43
N SER A 176 -21.56 -2.27 3.60
CA SER A 176 -21.08 -3.66 3.55
C SER A 176 -20.90 -4.16 2.11
N ASN A 177 -21.37 -3.40 1.11
CA ASN A 177 -21.24 -3.71 -0.30
C ASN A 177 -21.35 -2.45 -1.20
N PRO A 178 -20.34 -1.56 -1.23
CA PRO A 178 -20.38 -0.33 -2.03
C PRO A 178 -20.59 -0.56 -3.52
N SER A 179 -20.12 -1.69 -4.05
CA SER A 179 -20.36 -2.08 -5.45
C SER A 179 -21.86 -2.23 -5.75
N GLU A 180 -22.62 -2.82 -4.83
CA GLU A 180 -24.07 -2.99 -4.99
C GLU A 180 -24.80 -1.66 -4.78
N ASP A 181 -24.47 -0.93 -3.73
CA ASP A 181 -25.07 0.38 -3.43
C ASP A 181 -24.85 1.37 -4.56
N SER A 182 -23.75 1.24 -5.32
CA SER A 182 -23.46 2.11 -6.45
C SER A 182 -24.55 2.09 -7.54
N LYS A 183 -25.40 1.05 -7.61
CA LYS A 183 -26.54 0.97 -8.55
C LYS A 183 -27.54 2.11 -8.39
N GLU A 184 -27.71 2.62 -7.18
CA GLU A 184 -28.62 3.72 -6.87
C GLU A 184 -28.07 5.09 -7.30
N PHE A 185 -26.80 5.14 -7.72
CA PHE A 185 -26.14 6.38 -8.09
C PHE A 185 -26.15 6.58 -9.61
N THR A 186 -26.58 7.77 -10.02
CA THR A 186 -26.36 8.27 -11.37
C THR A 186 -25.47 9.50 -11.28
N VAL A 187 -24.30 9.46 -11.91
CA VAL A 187 -23.37 10.59 -11.95
C VAL A 187 -23.40 11.20 -13.34
N VAL A 188 -23.56 12.51 -13.40
CA VAL A 188 -23.67 13.29 -14.63
C VAL A 188 -22.65 14.41 -14.58
N ILE A 189 -21.88 14.59 -15.66
CA ILE A 189 -21.09 15.80 -15.86
C ILE A 189 -21.54 16.53 -17.11
N THR A 190 -21.69 17.84 -16.98
CA THR A 190 -22.06 18.74 -18.06
C THR A 190 -20.96 19.79 -18.25
N LYS A 191 -21.18 20.73 -19.16
CA LYS A 191 -20.28 21.87 -19.33
C LYS A 191 -20.10 22.71 -18.06
N LYS A 192 -21.12 22.78 -17.20
CA LYS A 192 -21.19 23.71 -16.06
C LYS A 192 -21.14 23.05 -14.70
N GLU A 193 -21.57 21.80 -14.61
CA GLU A 193 -21.81 21.16 -13.32
C GLU A 193 -21.55 19.65 -13.35
N LEU A 194 -21.12 19.14 -12.20
CA LEU A 194 -21.08 17.73 -11.84
C LEU A 194 -22.25 17.46 -10.90
N ILE A 195 -23.13 16.52 -11.25
CA ILE A 195 -24.34 16.17 -10.50
C ILE A 195 -24.25 14.69 -10.14
N TYR A 196 -24.56 14.34 -8.90
CA TYR A 196 -24.83 12.94 -8.54
C TYR A 196 -26.23 12.83 -7.95
N TYR A 197 -27.02 11.93 -8.54
CA TYR A 197 -28.34 11.55 -8.08
C TYR A 197 -28.21 10.28 -7.22
N ASN A 198 -29.00 10.21 -6.14
CA ASN A 198 -29.17 9.06 -5.28
C ASN A 198 -30.67 8.84 -5.08
N GLY A 199 -31.12 7.61 -5.28
CA GLY A 199 -32.51 7.22 -5.07
C GLY A 199 -32.99 6.21 -6.10
N GLU A 200 -34.22 5.75 -5.89
CA GLU A 200 -34.91 4.83 -6.78
C GLU A 200 -35.94 5.57 -7.64
N GLU A 201 -36.37 4.92 -8.72
CA GLU A 201 -37.23 5.50 -9.76
C GLU A 201 -38.47 6.21 -9.18
N GLY A 202 -38.51 7.54 -9.29
CA GLY A 202 -39.64 8.39 -8.91
C GLY A 202 -39.35 9.48 -7.87
N ASP A 203 -38.22 9.39 -7.14
CA ASP A 203 -37.76 10.46 -6.24
C ASP A 203 -36.22 10.37 -6.03
N TYR A 204 -35.49 11.25 -6.70
CA TYR A 204 -34.03 11.32 -6.64
C TYR A 204 -33.58 12.52 -5.82
N PHE A 205 -32.80 12.28 -4.78
CA PHE A 205 -31.99 13.33 -4.16
C PHE A 205 -30.79 13.58 -5.04
N PHE A 206 -30.44 14.84 -5.27
CA PHE A 206 -29.22 15.16 -5.98
C PHE A 206 -28.38 16.19 -5.27
N SER A 207 -27.09 16.11 -5.56
CA SER A 207 -26.14 17.16 -5.22
C SER A 207 -25.41 17.58 -6.48
N ARG A 208 -25.32 18.89 -6.70
CA ARG A 208 -24.56 19.46 -7.82
C ARG A 208 -23.38 20.29 -7.37
N ILE A 209 -22.33 20.27 -8.17
CA ILE A 209 -21.06 20.98 -7.99
C ILE A 209 -20.85 21.84 -9.24
N GLU A 210 -20.76 23.16 -9.09
CA GLU A 210 -20.44 24.06 -10.20
C GLU A 210 -18.95 23.95 -10.58
N LEU A 211 -18.67 23.72 -11.86
CA LEU A 211 -17.31 23.60 -12.41
C LEU A 211 -16.68 24.96 -12.76
N ASP A 212 -17.48 26.02 -12.85
CA ASP A 212 -17.08 27.38 -13.23
C ASP A 212 -16.42 28.18 -12.08
N GLY A 213 -16.05 27.51 -10.98
CA GLY A 213 -15.13 28.08 -9.98
C GLY A 213 -15.74 29.00 -8.92
N LYS A 214 -17.06 29.00 -8.69
CA LYS A 214 -17.60 29.58 -7.45
C LYS A 214 -17.26 28.68 -6.27
N THR A 215 -16.16 29.02 -5.61
CA THR A 215 -15.82 28.49 -4.29
C THR A 215 -16.31 29.49 -3.24
N ILE A 216 -17.03 29.01 -2.22
CA ILE A 216 -17.29 29.79 -1.00
C ILE A 216 -16.37 29.19 0.05
N ASN A 217 -15.45 29.99 0.61
CA ASN A 217 -14.43 29.52 1.56
C ASN A 217 -13.56 28.35 1.05
N GLY A 218 -13.28 28.31 -0.26
CA GLY A 218 -12.49 27.22 -0.85
C GLY A 218 -13.26 25.89 -1.00
N GLU A 219 -14.55 25.86 -0.68
CA GLU A 219 -15.41 24.70 -0.88
C GLU A 219 -16.28 24.88 -2.12
N LEU A 220 -16.38 23.81 -2.92
CA LEU A 220 -17.35 23.71 -4.02
C LEU A 220 -18.77 23.80 -3.44
N VAL A 221 -19.57 24.72 -3.96
CA VAL A 221 -20.95 24.91 -3.50
C VAL A 221 -21.79 23.69 -3.89
N SER A 222 -22.13 22.84 -2.92
CA SER A 222 -23.11 21.78 -3.10
C SER A 222 -24.52 22.32 -2.90
N HIS A 223 -25.36 22.18 -3.92
CA HIS A 223 -26.81 22.38 -3.77
C HIS A 223 -27.48 21.03 -3.63
N TYR A 224 -28.36 20.89 -2.65
CA TYR A 224 -29.15 19.70 -2.38
C TYR A 224 -30.59 19.98 -2.77
N ASP A 225 -31.19 19.11 -3.58
CA ASP A 225 -32.59 19.18 -3.94
C ASP A 225 -33.07 17.78 -4.39
N HIS A 226 -34.34 17.69 -4.79
CA HIS A 226 -35.02 16.47 -5.19
C HIS A 226 -35.69 16.62 -6.55
N VAL A 227 -35.65 15.56 -7.36
CA VAL A 227 -36.32 15.53 -8.67
C VAL A 227 -37.02 14.19 -8.86
N LYS A 228 -38.16 14.20 -9.54
CA LYS A 228 -38.88 12.95 -9.87
C LYS A 228 -38.17 12.12 -10.92
N THR A 229 -37.45 12.78 -11.84
CA THR A 229 -36.77 12.12 -12.95
C THR A 229 -35.44 12.80 -13.23
N ILE A 230 -34.47 11.99 -13.64
CA ILE A 230 -33.19 12.48 -14.15
C ILE A 230 -33.42 12.98 -15.59
N PRO A 231 -32.95 14.19 -15.95
CA PRO A 231 -33.06 14.69 -17.31
C PRO A 231 -32.46 13.70 -18.32
N PRO A 232 -33.04 13.58 -19.53
CA PRO A 232 -32.48 12.70 -20.56
C PRO A 232 -31.17 13.30 -21.10
N TYR A 233 -30.13 12.48 -21.14
CA TYR A 233 -28.85 12.83 -21.75
C TYR A 233 -28.51 11.82 -22.86
N PRO A 234 -28.28 12.26 -24.10
CA PRO A 234 -27.88 11.36 -25.17
C PRO A 234 -26.42 10.97 -24.97
N VAL A 235 -26.17 9.74 -24.51
CA VAL A 235 -24.83 9.16 -24.36
C VAL A 235 -24.81 7.79 -25.02
N LEU A 236 -23.64 7.40 -25.55
CA LEU A 236 -23.47 6.10 -26.21
C LEU A 236 -23.50 4.94 -25.20
N MET A 237 -22.84 5.12 -24.05
CA MET A 237 -22.85 4.20 -22.94
C MET A 237 -23.13 4.96 -21.65
N ASP A 238 -23.97 4.38 -20.80
CA ASP A 238 -24.25 4.91 -19.46
C ASP A 238 -23.83 3.96 -18.33
N HIS A 239 -23.15 2.86 -18.64
CA HIS A 239 -22.57 1.92 -17.68
C HIS A 239 -21.24 1.40 -18.19
N TYR A 240 -20.36 0.98 -17.28
CA TYR A 240 -19.25 0.11 -17.65
C TYR A 240 -19.79 -1.25 -18.11
N GLN A 241 -19.28 -1.75 -19.23
CA GLN A 241 -19.62 -3.07 -19.76
C GLN A 241 -18.33 -3.84 -19.99
N CYS A 242 -18.23 -5.04 -19.44
CA CYS A 242 -17.08 -5.90 -19.62
C CYS A 242 -17.57 -7.29 -20.01
N ASP A 243 -16.97 -7.87 -21.04
CA ASP A 243 -17.31 -9.21 -21.50
C ASP A 243 -16.62 -10.25 -20.61
N THR A 244 -17.43 -10.86 -19.74
CA THR A 244 -16.97 -11.88 -18.80
C THR A 244 -16.59 -13.19 -19.48
N SER A 245 -16.89 -13.38 -20.77
CA SER A 245 -16.46 -14.54 -21.54
C SER A 245 -15.00 -14.46 -21.97
N ILE A 246 -14.43 -13.25 -22.01
CA ILE A 246 -13.01 -13.03 -22.29
C ILE A 246 -12.24 -13.27 -20.99
N LYS A 247 -11.44 -14.34 -20.97
CA LYS A 247 -10.64 -14.78 -19.83
C LYS A 247 -9.17 -14.88 -20.21
N PRO A 248 -8.24 -14.67 -19.26
CA PRO A 248 -6.82 -14.78 -19.54
C PRO A 248 -6.47 -16.22 -19.92
N LYS A 249 -5.52 -16.39 -20.84
CA LYS A 249 -5.05 -17.72 -21.26
C LYS A 249 -3.89 -18.22 -20.39
N SER A 250 -3.09 -17.30 -19.88
CA SER A 250 -1.93 -17.58 -19.04
C SER A 250 -1.63 -16.45 -18.08
N VAL A 251 -0.86 -16.75 -17.03
CA VAL A 251 -0.30 -15.77 -16.09
C VAL A 251 1.21 -15.85 -16.17
N GLY A 252 1.84 -14.86 -16.81
CA GLY A 252 3.27 -14.85 -17.09
C GLY A 252 3.68 -15.98 -18.05
N ARG A 253 4.51 -16.93 -17.56
CA ARG A 253 4.99 -18.09 -18.36
C ARG A 253 4.27 -19.40 -18.07
N ILE A 254 3.25 -19.39 -17.22
CA ILE A 254 2.51 -20.59 -16.81
C ILE A 254 1.05 -20.45 -17.19
N THR A 255 0.41 -21.58 -17.51
CA THR A 255 -1.03 -21.59 -17.83
C THR A 255 -1.86 -21.22 -16.61
N VAL A 256 -3.07 -20.68 -16.79
CA VAL A 256 -3.96 -20.34 -15.66
C VAL A 256 -4.26 -21.58 -14.80
N LYS A 257 -4.43 -22.74 -15.44
CA LYS A 257 -4.63 -24.01 -14.74
C LYS A 257 -3.45 -24.37 -13.83
N GLU A 258 -2.21 -24.25 -14.31
CA GLU A 258 -1.02 -24.47 -13.49
C GLU A 258 -0.85 -23.42 -12.39
N TYR A 259 -1.27 -22.17 -12.66
CA TYR A 259 -1.28 -21.09 -11.68
C TYR A 259 -2.25 -21.40 -10.53
N ASP A 260 -3.48 -21.81 -10.84
CA ASP A 260 -4.51 -22.16 -9.86
C ASP A 260 -4.14 -23.42 -9.08
N GLU A 261 -3.59 -24.44 -9.73
CA GLU A 261 -3.09 -25.65 -9.06
C GLU A 261 -1.93 -25.33 -8.10
N ARG A 262 -1.02 -24.43 -8.48
CA ARG A 262 0.05 -23.94 -7.57
C ARG A 262 -0.49 -23.08 -6.43
N ARG A 263 -1.51 -22.25 -6.69
CA ARG A 263 -2.19 -21.43 -5.68
C ARG A 263 -2.87 -22.32 -4.63
N ASN A 264 -3.61 -23.33 -5.07
CA ASN A 264 -4.29 -24.28 -4.19
C ASN A 264 -3.30 -25.20 -3.46
N SER A 265 -2.23 -25.64 -4.14
CA SER A 265 -1.14 -26.42 -3.54
C SER A 265 -0.42 -25.67 -2.43
N TYR A 266 -0.33 -24.34 -2.49
CA TYR A 266 0.32 -23.55 -1.44
C TYR A 266 -0.55 -23.45 -0.18
N VAL A 267 -1.87 -23.34 -0.31
CA VAL A 267 -2.82 -23.35 0.81
C VAL A 267 -2.86 -24.72 1.49
N GLU A 268 -2.88 -25.80 0.70
CA GLU A 268 -2.76 -27.18 1.17
C GLU A 268 -1.38 -27.45 1.78
N SER A 269 -0.31 -26.89 1.20
CA SER A 269 1.06 -26.96 1.76
C SER A 269 1.18 -26.21 3.08
N LEU A 270 0.50 -25.09 3.27
CA LEU A 270 0.52 -24.34 4.53
C LEU A 270 -0.23 -25.12 5.63
N LEU A 271 -1.35 -25.74 5.29
CA LEU A 271 -2.12 -26.62 6.18
C LEU A 271 -1.37 -27.93 6.49
N SER A 272 -0.64 -28.46 5.50
CA SER A 272 0.26 -29.61 5.63
C SER A 272 1.48 -29.29 6.48
N VAL A 273 2.08 -28.10 6.37
CA VAL A 273 3.21 -27.65 7.20
C VAL A 273 2.76 -27.46 8.66
N VAL A 274 1.57 -26.93 8.91
CA VAL A 274 1.02 -26.84 10.28
C VAL A 274 0.77 -28.24 10.89
N ASN A 275 0.40 -29.23 10.08
CA ASN A 275 0.25 -30.62 10.52
C ASN A 275 1.58 -31.41 10.55
N GLY A 276 2.59 -31.00 9.76
CA GLY A 276 3.89 -31.64 9.61
C GLY A 276 4.98 -31.13 10.57
N VAL A 277 4.79 -29.96 11.17
CA VAL A 277 5.67 -29.41 12.23
C VAL A 277 5.63 -30.24 13.53
N ILE A 278 4.74 -31.22 13.65
CA ILE A 278 4.74 -32.19 14.77
C ILE A 278 5.59 -33.44 14.47
N SER A 279 6.06 -33.70 13.24
CA SER A 279 6.69 -35.01 12.93
C SER A 279 8.05 -35.01 12.25
N VAL A 280 8.63 -33.89 11.80
CA VAL A 280 9.93 -33.95 11.09
C VAL A 280 10.89 -32.86 11.57
N LEU A 281 11.49 -33.09 12.74
CA LEU A 281 12.69 -32.40 13.22
C LEU A 281 13.96 -33.26 13.04
N ASP A 282 13.96 -34.20 12.10
CA ASP A 282 15.15 -35.00 11.82
C ASP A 282 15.24 -35.30 10.31
N LYS A 283 16.23 -34.68 9.67
CA LYS A 283 16.70 -34.89 8.28
C LYS A 283 15.82 -34.29 7.18
N VAL A 284 16.34 -33.28 6.50
CA VAL A 284 16.73 -33.36 5.07
C VAL A 284 17.57 -32.13 4.72
N GLU A 285 18.70 -32.41 4.08
CA GLU A 285 19.65 -31.45 3.53
C GLU A 285 19.05 -30.64 2.37
N SER A 286 19.53 -29.40 2.30
CA SER A 286 19.34 -28.36 1.28
C SER A 286 18.95 -28.84 -0.13
N TRP A 287 17.74 -28.46 -0.55
CA TRP A 287 17.41 -28.25 -1.96
C TRP A 287 17.31 -26.74 -2.20
N GLN A 288 18.31 -26.17 -2.87
CA GLN A 288 18.19 -24.80 -3.37
C GLN A 288 17.39 -24.81 -4.67
N VAL A 289 16.12 -24.40 -4.57
CA VAL A 289 15.30 -24.07 -5.74
C VAL A 289 15.60 -22.60 -6.10
N THR A 290 16.39 -22.38 -7.16
CA THR A 290 16.62 -21.04 -7.71
C THR A 290 15.41 -20.62 -8.56
N LEU A 291 14.40 -20.02 -7.93
CA LEU A 291 13.35 -19.30 -8.65
C LEU A 291 13.94 -17.97 -9.13
N ARG A 292 14.24 -17.87 -10.43
CA ARG A 292 14.57 -16.58 -11.07
C ARG A 292 13.32 -15.72 -11.09
N THR A 293 13.16 -14.87 -10.09
CA THR A 293 12.25 -13.75 -10.17
C THR A 293 12.91 -12.67 -11.03
N ASN A 294 12.30 -12.33 -12.17
CA ASN A 294 12.75 -11.25 -13.06
C ASN A 294 12.53 -9.86 -12.43
N TYR A 295 13.08 -9.61 -11.25
CA TYR A 295 13.33 -8.25 -10.81
C TYR A 295 14.54 -7.71 -11.54
N ALA A 296 14.44 -6.46 -11.96
CA ALA A 296 15.56 -5.68 -12.44
C ALA A 296 16.64 -5.65 -11.34
N ALA A 297 17.63 -6.54 -11.43
CA ALA A 297 18.87 -6.42 -10.68
C ALA A 297 19.69 -5.32 -11.37
N TYR A 298 19.87 -4.21 -10.68
CA TYR A 298 20.69 -3.10 -11.14
C TYR A 298 22.15 -3.40 -10.83
N ASP A 299 22.97 -3.51 -11.87
CA ASP A 299 24.43 -3.51 -11.72
C ASP A 299 24.88 -2.07 -11.46
N ILE A 300 24.85 -1.70 -10.18
CA ILE A 300 25.15 -0.36 -9.71
C ILE A 300 25.97 -0.41 -8.43
N VAL A 301 26.93 0.50 -8.32
CA VAL A 301 27.74 0.64 -7.12
C VAL A 301 26.86 1.15 -5.97
N PRO A 302 26.87 0.50 -4.80
CA PRO A 302 26.16 1.00 -3.63
C PRO A 302 26.65 2.39 -3.22
N GLN A 303 25.74 3.23 -2.72
CA GLN A 303 26.05 4.57 -2.25
C GLN A 303 25.79 4.69 -0.75
N VAL A 304 26.63 5.43 -0.05
CA VAL A 304 26.31 5.88 1.32
C VAL A 304 25.40 7.09 1.21
N ILE A 305 24.13 6.92 1.59
CA ILE A 305 23.13 8.00 1.46
C ILE A 305 22.88 8.78 2.75
N TYR A 306 23.34 8.24 3.88
CA TYR A 306 23.24 8.91 5.17
C TYR A 306 24.39 8.45 6.05
N ARG A 307 25.10 9.38 6.68
CA ARG A 307 26.23 9.09 7.53
C ARG A 307 26.00 9.71 8.90
N LEU A 308 26.00 8.86 9.92
CA LEU A 308 25.90 9.29 11.31
C LEU A 308 27.30 9.66 11.84
N ASP A 309 28.28 8.81 11.50
CA ASP A 309 29.71 9.03 11.75
C ASP A 309 30.57 8.11 10.84
N ASP A 310 31.87 8.01 11.11
CA ASP A 310 32.81 7.20 10.31
C ASP A 310 32.48 5.71 10.28
N HIS A 311 31.76 5.18 11.26
CA HIS A 311 31.49 3.74 11.44
C HIS A 311 30.01 3.39 11.30
N ARG A 312 29.13 4.39 11.27
CA ARG A 312 27.68 4.23 11.20
C ARG A 312 27.09 4.97 10.01
N TYR A 313 26.46 4.24 9.10
CA TYR A 313 25.93 4.79 7.86
C TYR A 313 24.78 3.96 7.28
N VAL A 314 24.05 4.55 6.34
CA VAL A 314 23.04 3.87 5.55
C VAL A 314 23.51 3.78 4.09
N GLU A 315 23.51 2.56 3.58
CA GLU A 315 23.85 2.20 2.21
C GLU A 315 22.59 1.98 1.38
N LEU A 316 22.59 2.52 0.16
CA LEU A 316 21.60 2.30 -0.89
C LEU A 316 22.21 1.44 -1.98
N SER A 317 21.57 0.32 -2.30
CA SER A 317 21.98 -0.59 -3.36
C SER A 317 20.78 -1.06 -4.19
N ASN A 318 21.07 -1.63 -5.36
CA ASN A 318 20.07 -2.14 -6.30
C ASN A 318 18.99 -1.11 -6.71
N TYR A 319 19.39 0.07 -7.17
CA TYR A 319 18.51 1.17 -7.56
C TYR A 319 18.71 1.61 -9.02
N GLY A 320 17.65 2.07 -9.69
CA GLY A 320 17.70 2.64 -11.03
C GLY A 320 18.08 4.13 -11.05
N GLY A 321 17.76 4.85 -9.97
CA GLY A 321 18.14 6.25 -9.76
C GLY A 321 17.84 6.75 -8.35
N CYS A 322 18.18 8.03 -8.10
CA CYS A 322 17.94 8.67 -6.80
C CYS A 322 16.48 9.07 -6.56
N LEU A 323 15.70 9.23 -7.63
CA LEU A 323 14.27 9.44 -7.52
C LEU A 323 13.59 8.07 -7.49
N PRO A 324 12.78 7.78 -6.46
CA PRO A 324 12.08 6.51 -6.37
C PRO A 324 11.09 6.38 -7.53
N THR A 325 11.11 5.21 -8.18
CA THR A 325 10.05 4.75 -9.08
C THR A 325 9.33 3.57 -8.41
N TYR A 326 8.10 3.31 -8.85
CA TYR A 326 7.31 2.17 -8.36
C TYR A 326 8.00 0.82 -8.60
N GLU A 327 8.69 0.69 -9.74
CA GLU A 327 9.49 -0.48 -10.09
C GLU A 327 10.69 -0.64 -9.13
N ASP A 328 11.36 0.47 -8.80
CA ASP A 328 12.52 0.46 -7.91
C ASP A 328 12.17 0.10 -6.46
N GLU A 329 10.99 0.48 -5.95
CA GLU A 329 10.63 0.21 -4.54
C GLU A 329 10.64 -1.29 -4.17
N LYS A 330 10.44 -2.16 -5.18
CA LYS A 330 10.37 -3.61 -5.01
C LYS A 330 11.75 -4.27 -4.94
N VAL A 331 12.77 -3.61 -5.46
CA VAL A 331 14.10 -4.20 -5.66
C VAL A 331 15.18 -3.47 -4.86
N VAL A 332 14.95 -2.20 -4.55
CA VAL A 332 15.92 -1.39 -3.84
C VAL A 332 16.20 -1.94 -2.45
N GLU A 333 17.47 -1.89 -2.08
CA GLU A 333 17.93 -2.32 -0.78
C GLU A 333 18.53 -1.12 -0.03
N LEU A 334 18.09 -0.96 1.21
CA LEU A 334 18.65 -0.02 2.15
C LEU A 334 19.15 -0.78 3.36
N TRP A 335 20.39 -0.52 3.74
CA TRP A 335 21.05 -1.21 4.85
C TRP A 335 21.66 -0.20 5.80
N TYR A 336 21.32 -0.30 7.09
CA TYR A 336 22.05 0.37 8.15
C TYR A 336 23.25 -0.48 8.55
N HIS A 337 24.40 0.16 8.70
CA HIS A 337 25.65 -0.44 9.14
C HIS A 337 26.14 0.22 10.43
N ASP A 338 26.54 -0.58 11.42
CA ASP A 338 27.43 -0.18 12.52
C ASP A 338 28.64 -1.11 12.54
N LEU A 339 29.76 -0.63 12.00
CA LEU A 339 30.97 -1.43 11.85
C LEU A 339 31.60 -1.82 13.19
N ARG A 340 31.45 -0.99 14.24
CA ARG A 340 32.04 -1.26 15.56
C ARG A 340 31.29 -2.37 16.28
N ARG A 341 29.98 -2.47 16.05
CA ARG A 341 29.11 -3.47 16.65
C ARG A 341 28.82 -4.67 15.75
N ASN A 342 29.36 -4.65 14.53
CA ASN A 342 29.09 -5.64 13.49
C ASN A 342 27.58 -5.81 13.22
N ILE A 343 26.84 -4.68 13.20
CA ILE A 343 25.40 -4.66 12.92
C ILE A 343 25.22 -4.34 11.44
N LYS A 344 24.38 -5.14 10.77
CA LYS A 344 23.86 -4.87 9.43
C LYS A 344 22.36 -5.14 9.45
N THR A 345 21.56 -4.09 9.34
CA THR A 345 20.10 -4.19 9.45
C THR A 345 19.44 -3.62 8.22
N ARG A 346 18.54 -4.40 7.60
CA ARG A 346 17.78 -3.93 6.45
C ARG A 346 16.78 -2.87 6.89
N LEU A 347 16.74 -1.76 6.16
CA LEU A 347 15.80 -0.67 6.35
C LEU A 347 14.70 -0.70 5.29
N PHE A 348 13.66 0.10 5.51
CA PHE A 348 12.53 0.25 4.61
C PHE A 348 12.93 1.03 3.35
N SER A 349 12.61 0.50 2.16
CA SER A 349 12.93 1.12 0.86
C SER A 349 12.41 2.55 0.73
N LYS A 350 11.24 2.83 1.32
CA LYS A 350 10.57 4.15 1.33
C LYS A 350 11.31 5.23 2.12
N MET A 351 12.39 4.90 2.83
CA MET A 351 13.24 5.88 3.51
C MET A 351 13.87 6.87 2.54
N ARG A 352 14.30 6.41 1.34
CA ARG A 352 14.91 7.31 0.34
C ARG A 352 13.94 8.37 -0.21
N ASN A 353 12.64 8.21 0.01
CA ASN A 353 11.61 9.13 -0.45
C ASN A 353 11.52 10.37 0.45
N TYR A 354 12.04 10.29 1.68
CA TYR A 354 12.00 11.38 2.65
C TYR A 354 13.05 12.45 2.32
N GLN A 355 12.60 13.69 2.16
CA GLN A 355 13.40 14.86 1.80
C GLN A 355 13.49 15.90 2.94
N GLY A 356 12.95 15.56 4.11
CA GLY A 356 13.09 16.38 5.32
C GLY A 356 14.47 16.26 5.97
N ARG A 357 14.58 16.81 7.17
CA ARG A 357 15.80 16.70 7.99
C ARG A 357 15.70 15.55 8.98
N VAL A 358 16.80 14.83 9.17
CA VAL A 358 16.94 13.70 10.10
C VAL A 358 18.18 13.89 10.95
N ILE A 359 17.99 14.03 12.25
CA ILE A 359 19.04 14.32 13.21
C ILE A 359 19.11 13.20 14.24
N ASN A 360 20.12 12.35 14.12
CA ASN A 360 20.43 11.31 15.09
C ASN A 360 21.43 11.86 16.13
N ALA A 361 20.90 12.44 17.21
CA ALA A 361 21.65 13.19 18.22
C ALA A 361 21.88 12.44 19.54
N ASP A 362 21.54 11.15 19.63
CA ASP A 362 21.89 10.34 20.80
C ASP A 362 23.40 10.09 20.87
N PRO A 363 24.12 10.65 21.88
CA PRO A 363 25.57 10.51 21.98
C PRO A 363 26.01 9.07 22.26
N SER A 364 25.13 8.21 22.81
CA SER A 364 25.45 6.79 23.02
C SER A 364 25.40 5.99 21.71
N GLY A 365 24.70 6.52 20.70
CA GLY A 365 24.40 5.85 19.44
C GLY A 365 23.42 4.68 19.55
N LYS A 366 22.78 4.52 20.71
CA LYS A 366 21.78 3.48 20.99
C LYS A 366 20.48 3.75 20.24
N ASN A 367 20.05 5.01 20.24
CA ASN A 367 18.80 5.41 19.64
C ASN A 367 19.03 5.93 18.22
N LEU A 368 18.26 5.41 17.28
CA LEU A 368 18.34 5.79 15.86
C LEU A 368 16.93 6.07 15.33
N ALA A 369 16.81 6.96 14.35
CA ALA A 369 15.56 7.31 13.71
C ALA A 369 15.77 7.50 12.20
N PHE A 370 14.92 6.85 11.43
CA PHE A 370 14.86 6.92 9.97
C PHE A 370 13.42 7.17 9.53
N PRO A 371 13.04 8.43 9.28
CA PRO A 371 11.74 8.74 8.69
C PRO A 371 11.62 8.20 7.26
N VAL A 372 10.39 7.85 6.92
CA VAL A 372 9.98 7.35 5.59
C VAL A 372 8.80 8.15 5.08
N THR A 373 8.65 8.21 3.76
CA THR A 373 7.51 8.85 3.10
C THR A 373 6.95 7.89 2.03
N PRO A 374 5.63 7.66 1.95
CA PRO A 374 5.06 6.86 0.89
C PRO A 374 5.31 7.47 -0.49
N ASP A 375 5.32 6.64 -1.54
CA ASP A 375 5.32 7.13 -2.92
C ASP A 375 3.93 7.66 -3.31
N ARG A 376 3.88 8.38 -4.43
CA ARG A 376 2.64 8.95 -4.99
C ARG A 376 1.71 7.88 -5.59
N MET A 377 2.26 6.74 -6.00
CA MET A 377 1.54 5.73 -6.80
C MET A 377 0.80 4.70 -5.95
N THR A 378 1.16 4.49 -4.68
CA THR A 378 0.40 3.62 -3.77
C THR A 378 -0.81 4.31 -3.12
N CYS A 379 -1.16 5.52 -3.57
CA CYS A 379 -2.11 6.43 -2.92
C CYS A 379 -3.57 6.36 -3.42
N GLU A 380 -3.93 5.46 -4.35
CA GLU A 380 -5.21 5.62 -5.04
C GLU A 380 -6.47 5.24 -4.24
N GLU A 381 -6.44 4.35 -3.24
CA GLU A 381 -7.72 3.86 -2.66
C GLU A 381 -7.86 3.78 -1.13
N GLU A 382 -6.80 3.70 -0.32
CA GLU A 382 -6.96 3.75 1.14
C GLU A 382 -5.83 4.52 1.82
N LEU A 383 -6.21 5.53 2.61
CA LEU A 383 -5.40 6.25 3.60
C LEU A 383 -3.93 6.41 3.19
N CYS A 384 -3.65 7.47 2.41
CA CYS A 384 -2.29 7.93 2.14
C CYS A 384 -1.39 7.70 3.35
N GLY A 385 -0.43 6.79 3.15
CA GLY A 385 0.37 6.17 4.19
C GLY A 385 0.84 7.18 5.22
N GLU A 386 0.53 6.89 6.47
CA GLU A 386 1.04 7.64 7.59
C GLU A 386 2.56 7.79 7.40
N SER A 387 3.09 9.01 7.34
CA SER A 387 4.54 9.15 7.41
C SER A 387 4.97 8.65 8.78
N MET A 388 5.93 7.74 8.74
CA MET A 388 6.41 6.99 9.88
C MET A 388 7.86 7.34 10.11
N VAL A 389 8.25 7.41 11.38
CA VAL A 389 9.64 7.28 11.77
C VAL A 389 9.86 5.84 12.19
N TYR A 390 10.78 5.14 11.56
CA TYR A 390 11.30 3.90 12.13
C TYR A 390 12.42 4.24 13.08
N TYR A 391 12.26 3.89 14.35
CA TYR A 391 13.25 4.18 15.37
C TYR A 391 13.74 2.91 16.07
N SER A 392 15.02 2.90 16.41
CA SER A 392 15.68 1.87 17.20
C SER A 392 16.03 2.44 18.56
N THR A 393 16.02 1.57 19.58
CA THR A 393 16.56 1.85 20.92
C THR A 393 17.58 0.80 21.33
N ASP A 394 18.18 0.12 20.36
CA ASP A 394 19.07 -1.02 20.54
C ASP A 394 20.23 -1.01 19.53
N TYR A 395 20.74 0.17 19.20
CA TYR A 395 21.86 0.40 18.28
C TYR A 395 21.56 0.02 16.82
N GLY A 396 20.30 -0.10 16.45
CA GLY A 396 19.85 -0.46 15.11
C GLY A 396 19.66 -1.96 14.91
N ASN A 397 19.63 -2.78 15.96
CA ASN A 397 19.29 -4.21 15.83
C ASN A 397 17.83 -4.40 15.44
N THR A 398 16.92 -3.62 16.03
CA THR A 398 15.49 -3.63 15.71
C THR A 398 14.95 -2.22 15.52
N PHE A 399 13.93 -2.09 14.68
CA PHE A 399 13.25 -0.83 14.41
C PHE A 399 11.76 -0.95 14.69
N LYS A 400 11.18 0.09 15.30
CA LYS A 400 9.76 0.21 15.63
C LYS A 400 9.16 1.40 14.87
N PRO A 401 7.93 1.29 14.37
CA PRO A 401 7.27 2.41 13.71
C PRO A 401 6.74 3.43 14.74
N PHE A 402 6.86 4.71 14.41
CA PHE A 402 6.21 5.83 15.08
C PHE A 402 5.47 6.68 14.04
N HIS A 403 4.15 6.65 14.10
CA HIS A 403 3.28 7.34 13.14
C HIS A 403 3.10 8.80 13.56
N PHE A 404 3.57 9.72 12.72
CA PHE A 404 3.53 11.16 13.02
C PHE A 404 2.73 11.97 12.01
N LEU A 405 2.42 11.44 10.83
CA LEU A 405 1.47 12.06 9.90
C LEU A 405 0.23 11.20 9.81
N THR A 406 -0.91 11.76 10.21
CA THR A 406 -2.22 11.21 9.89
C THR A 406 -2.88 12.20 8.94
N PHE A 407 -2.92 11.88 7.64
CA PHE A 407 -3.71 12.63 6.66
C PHE A 407 -5.18 12.43 7.01
N ARG A 408 -5.71 13.26 7.91
CA ARG A 408 -7.01 13.01 8.53
C ARG A 408 -8.17 13.51 7.68
N ASN A 409 -7.94 14.44 6.76
CA ASN A 409 -8.96 15.02 5.90
C ASN A 409 -8.39 15.19 4.49
N GLY A 410 -8.98 14.53 3.49
CA GLY A 410 -8.56 14.54 2.07
C GLY A 410 -8.63 15.90 1.35
N LYS A 411 -8.55 17.02 2.07
CA LYS A 411 -8.40 18.38 1.55
C LYS A 411 -6.97 18.93 1.69
N ASP A 412 -6.18 18.37 2.61
CA ASP A 412 -4.78 18.79 2.88
C ASP A 412 -3.77 17.71 2.45
N GLU A 413 -4.18 16.77 1.61
CA GLU A 413 -3.24 15.81 1.04
C GLU A 413 -2.27 16.57 0.15
N ALA A 414 -1.01 16.62 0.59
CA ALA A 414 0.04 17.12 -0.27
C ALA A 414 0.04 16.26 -1.53
N THR A 415 -0.30 16.87 -2.67
CA THR A 415 -0.27 16.28 -4.00
C THR A 415 1.11 15.69 -4.35
N ASN A 416 2.13 16.00 -3.55
CA ASN A 416 3.46 15.45 -3.60
C ASN A 416 4.01 15.20 -2.17
N PRO A 417 3.87 13.97 -1.64
CA PRO A 417 4.38 13.59 -0.31
C PRO A 417 5.90 13.82 -0.16
N LEU A 418 6.69 13.56 -1.22
CA LEU A 418 8.13 13.80 -1.20
C LEU A 418 8.44 15.28 -0.96
N MET A 419 7.77 16.19 -1.67
CA MET A 419 7.97 17.64 -1.46
C MET A 419 7.47 18.10 -0.11
N HIS A 420 6.38 17.52 0.40
CA HIS A 420 5.85 17.86 1.72
C HIS A 420 6.78 17.43 2.85
N SER A 421 7.46 16.29 2.70
CA SER A 421 8.43 15.79 3.69
C SER A 421 9.54 16.80 4.02
N LYS A 422 9.85 17.74 3.12
CA LYS A 422 10.79 18.87 3.35
C LYS A 422 10.42 19.78 4.51
N GLN A 423 9.15 19.81 4.90
CA GLN A 423 8.67 20.62 6.02
C GLN A 423 8.93 19.96 7.38
N TYR A 424 9.41 18.71 7.39
CA TYR A 424 9.62 17.96 8.61
C TYR A 424 11.09 17.93 9.02
N THR A 425 11.32 17.94 10.33
CA THR A 425 12.61 17.64 10.94
C THR A 425 12.40 16.60 12.03
N THR A 426 12.98 15.42 11.84
CA THR A 426 12.96 14.33 12.82
C THR A 426 14.25 14.36 13.63
N ILE A 427 14.14 14.36 14.95
CA ILE A 427 15.26 14.38 15.88
C ILE A 427 15.10 13.23 16.86
N ILE A 428 16.14 12.43 17.04
CA ILE A 428 16.19 11.44 18.11
C ILE A 428 17.37 11.71 19.05
N THR A 429 17.09 11.69 20.35
CA THR A 429 18.07 11.92 21.41
C THR A 429 18.18 10.66 22.30
N ASN A 430 18.90 10.76 23.40
CA ASN A 430 18.96 9.69 24.41
C ASN A 430 17.60 9.39 25.07
N ASN A 431 16.69 10.37 25.12
CA ASN A 431 15.47 10.29 25.91
C ASN A 431 14.18 10.37 25.09
N GLU A 432 14.22 10.97 23.90
CA GLU A 432 13.02 11.26 23.13
C GLU A 432 13.25 11.17 21.62
N LEU A 433 12.17 10.87 20.91
CA LEU A 433 12.05 11.05 19.48
C LEU A 433 11.03 12.18 19.24
N ILE A 434 11.46 13.20 18.51
CA ILE A 434 10.70 14.41 18.23
C ILE A 434 10.56 14.58 16.72
N VAL A 435 9.37 14.97 16.27
CA VAL A 435 9.11 15.38 14.90
C VAL A 435 8.55 16.79 14.89
N TYR A 436 9.29 17.69 14.26
CA TYR A 436 8.91 19.07 14.00
C TYR A 436 8.28 19.16 12.62
N GLU A 437 7.15 19.85 12.52
CA GLU A 437 6.47 20.21 11.28
C GLU A 437 6.44 21.73 11.15
N LYS A 438 7.06 22.26 10.09
CA LYS A 438 7.12 23.70 9.86
C LYS A 438 5.75 24.25 9.45
N TYR A 439 5.20 25.14 10.27
CA TYR A 439 3.92 25.80 10.03
C TYR A 439 4.09 27.34 10.08
N GLY A 440 4.47 27.93 8.96
CA GLY A 440 4.77 29.36 8.88
C GLY A 440 6.04 29.72 9.65
N ARG A 441 5.89 30.46 10.77
CA ARG A 441 6.99 30.88 11.66
C ARG A 441 7.16 29.99 12.90
N ILE A 442 6.23 29.09 13.15
CA ILE A 442 6.24 28.17 14.28
C ILE A 442 6.41 26.73 13.79
N TYR A 443 6.74 25.83 14.70
CA TYR A 443 6.78 24.41 14.46
C TYR A 443 5.73 23.70 15.31
N LYS A 444 4.93 22.84 14.68
CA LYS A 444 4.10 21.87 15.40
C LYS A 444 4.98 20.69 15.77
N VAL A 445 4.92 20.27 17.02
CA VAL A 445 5.81 19.27 17.58
C VAL A 445 5.02 18.04 18.00
N LYS A 446 5.53 16.87 17.63
CA LYS A 446 5.06 15.56 18.10
C LYS A 446 6.24 14.82 18.70
N LYS A 447 6.13 14.40 19.97
CA LYS A 447 7.22 13.67 20.65
C LYS A 447 6.77 12.39 21.33
N ILE A 448 7.70 11.46 21.45
CA ILE A 448 7.60 10.25 22.28
C ILE A 448 8.82 10.15 23.21
N VAL A 449 8.59 9.68 24.43
CA VAL A 449 9.65 9.39 25.40
C VAL A 449 10.12 7.94 25.23
N LEU A 450 11.43 7.74 25.07
CA LEU A 450 12.05 6.44 24.78
C LEU A 450 12.32 5.59 26.03
N ASN A 451 12.42 6.22 27.21
CA ASN A 451 12.83 5.58 28.47
C ASN A 451 11.70 4.99 29.32
N LYS A 452 10.46 4.84 28.83
CA LYS A 452 9.42 4.12 29.59
C LYS A 452 9.64 2.61 29.45
N GLU A 453 10.16 1.97 30.50
CA GLU A 453 10.40 0.51 30.58
C GLU A 453 9.11 -0.35 30.52
N ASN A 454 7.93 0.27 30.62
CA ASN A 454 6.66 -0.44 30.50
C ASN A 454 6.36 -0.81 29.04
N LYS A 455 6.68 -2.06 28.68
CA LYS A 455 6.41 -2.69 27.37
C LYS A 455 4.94 -2.64 26.92
N ASN A 456 4.01 -2.27 27.79
CA ASN A 456 2.56 -2.27 27.53
C ASN A 456 1.92 -0.87 27.46
N GLU A 457 2.68 0.21 27.66
CA GLU A 457 2.15 1.57 27.55
C GLU A 457 2.35 2.11 26.14
N THR A 458 1.27 2.64 25.56
CA THR A 458 1.36 3.41 24.32
C THR A 458 2.26 4.64 24.58
N PRO A 459 3.23 4.94 23.70
CA PRO A 459 4.12 6.08 23.89
C PRO A 459 3.29 7.35 24.12
N GLU A 460 3.59 8.08 25.19
CA GLU A 460 2.89 9.32 25.51
C GLU A 460 3.17 10.33 24.39
N ARG A 461 2.13 10.63 23.60
CA ARG A 461 2.21 11.59 22.49
C ARG A 461 1.95 12.97 23.05
N ILE A 462 2.99 13.81 23.08
CA ILE A 462 2.85 15.20 23.49
C ILE A 462 2.84 16.06 22.23
N TYR A 463 1.84 16.94 22.16
CA TYR A 463 1.67 17.94 21.11
C TYR A 463 1.95 19.32 21.70
N SER A 464 2.83 20.08 21.06
CA SER A 464 3.17 21.44 21.45
C SER A 464 3.57 22.27 20.24
N ASP A 465 3.61 23.58 20.40
CA ASP A 465 4.16 24.50 19.41
C ASP A 465 5.51 25.04 19.91
N GLU A 466 6.50 25.12 19.02
CA GLU A 466 7.84 25.65 19.32
C GLU A 466 8.26 26.71 18.28
N ASP A 467 8.94 27.76 18.72
CA ASP A 467 9.40 28.84 17.83
C ASP A 467 10.68 28.49 17.06
N SER A 468 11.44 27.49 17.53
CA SER A 468 12.73 27.13 16.95
C SER A 468 13.07 25.66 17.18
N ILE A 469 13.80 25.08 16.23
CA ILE A 469 14.38 23.73 16.37
C ILE A 469 15.72 23.85 17.10
N PRO A 470 15.98 23.06 18.16
CA PRO A 470 17.28 23.04 18.81
C PRO A 470 18.40 22.67 17.84
N SER A 471 19.59 23.27 18.02
CA SER A 471 20.74 23.00 17.17
C SER A 471 21.51 21.78 17.65
N TYR A 472 21.80 20.85 16.75
CA TYR A 472 22.61 19.66 16.98
C TYR A 472 23.75 19.61 15.98
N SER A 473 24.94 19.20 16.44
CA SER A 473 26.08 18.93 15.55
C SER A 473 26.00 17.48 15.08
N VAL A 474 25.73 17.29 13.78
CA VAL A 474 25.66 15.96 13.14
C VAL A 474 26.43 15.99 11.82
N MET A 475 26.93 14.84 11.38
CA MET A 475 27.68 14.73 10.14
C MET A 475 26.80 14.92 8.90
N MET A 476 25.58 14.38 8.92
CA MET A 476 24.54 14.61 7.93
C MET A 476 23.20 14.82 8.62
N ASP A 477 22.42 15.78 8.12
CA ASP A 477 21.06 16.05 8.60
C ASP A 477 19.98 15.80 7.55
N SER A 478 20.34 15.23 6.39
CA SER A 478 19.43 14.82 5.32
C SER A 478 20.03 13.66 4.53
N TYR A 479 19.17 12.91 3.82
CA TYR A 479 19.63 11.89 2.89
C TYR A 479 20.20 12.53 1.62
N PHE A 480 21.33 12.02 1.14
CA PHE A 480 21.99 12.48 -0.07
C PHE A 480 22.17 11.31 -1.03
N CYS A 481 21.78 11.46 -2.28
CA CYS A 481 22.00 10.46 -3.32
C CYS A 481 22.65 11.14 -4.52
N ASP A 482 23.77 10.60 -4.98
CA ASP A 482 24.49 11.09 -6.14
C ASP A 482 23.84 10.56 -7.43
N ALA A 483 23.07 11.43 -8.08
CA ALA A 483 22.37 11.11 -9.32
C ALA A 483 23.32 10.93 -10.53
N SER A 484 24.61 11.23 -10.40
CA SER A 484 25.61 10.97 -11.43
C SER A 484 25.99 9.48 -11.51
N ILE A 485 25.81 8.73 -10.42
CA ILE A 485 26.02 7.29 -10.37
C ILE A 485 24.79 6.61 -10.96
N LYS A 486 24.99 5.91 -12.08
CA LYS A 486 23.93 5.24 -12.85
C LYS A 486 24.22 3.75 -12.97
N PRO A 487 23.17 2.92 -13.12
CA PRO A 487 23.37 1.48 -13.34
C PRO A 487 24.08 1.27 -14.68
N LYS A 488 24.95 0.25 -14.74
CA LYS A 488 25.60 -0.17 -15.98
C LYS A 488 24.70 -1.11 -16.79
N SER A 489 23.95 -1.96 -16.09
CA SER A 489 23.02 -2.92 -16.67
C SER A 489 21.81 -3.13 -15.77
N ILE A 490 20.72 -3.61 -16.37
CA ILE A 490 19.45 -3.93 -15.72
C ILE A 490 19.12 -5.37 -16.10
N GLY A 491 19.10 -6.29 -15.13
CA GLY A 491 18.80 -7.71 -15.41
C GLY A 491 19.80 -8.36 -16.38
N GLY A 492 21.04 -7.87 -16.42
CA GLY A 492 22.11 -8.39 -17.28
C GLY A 492 22.14 -7.85 -18.72
N ILE A 493 21.28 -6.89 -19.07
CA ILE A 493 21.33 -6.17 -20.35
C ILE A 493 21.69 -4.69 -20.13
N SER A 494 22.34 -4.04 -21.10
CA SER A 494 22.74 -2.63 -20.92
C SER A 494 21.52 -1.73 -20.74
N VAL A 495 21.70 -0.59 -20.07
CA VAL A 495 20.61 0.38 -19.87
C VAL A 495 20.05 0.89 -21.20
N GLU A 496 20.88 1.07 -22.22
CA GLU A 496 20.44 1.47 -23.57
C GLU A 496 19.55 0.40 -24.22
N GLU A 497 19.92 -0.87 -24.08
CA GLU A 497 19.16 -2.00 -24.60
C GLU A 497 17.82 -2.13 -23.88
N TYR A 498 17.82 -2.06 -22.55
CA TYR A 498 16.61 -2.07 -21.74
C TYR A 498 15.66 -0.93 -22.13
N ASN A 499 16.18 0.28 -22.30
CA ASN A 499 15.39 1.44 -22.71
C ASN A 499 14.85 1.32 -24.15
N ARG A 500 15.57 0.64 -25.06
CA ARG A 500 15.09 0.36 -26.42
C ARG A 500 13.92 -0.60 -26.40
N GLN A 501 14.06 -1.71 -25.66
CA GLN A 501 13.00 -2.71 -25.49
C GLN A 501 11.74 -2.11 -24.84
N ARG A 502 11.90 -1.25 -23.81
CA ARG A 502 10.78 -0.56 -23.15
C ARG A 502 10.02 0.39 -24.09
N LYS A 503 10.69 0.95 -25.10
CA LYS A 503 10.07 1.85 -26.10
C LYS A 503 9.40 1.12 -27.25
N GLY A 504 9.44 -0.22 -27.30
CA GLY A 504 8.81 -1.01 -28.34
C GLY A 504 9.46 -0.89 -29.72
N ASN A 505 10.75 -0.52 -29.79
CA ASN A 505 11.52 -0.39 -31.03
C ASN A 505 12.36 -1.62 -31.35
#